data_AF-A0AA38INR8-F1
#
_entry.id   AF-A0AA38INR8-F1
#
_cell.length_a   1.000
_cell.length_b   1.000
_cell.length_c   1.000
_cell.angle_alpha   90.00
_cell.angle_beta   90.00
_cell.angle_gamma   90.00
#
_symmetry.space_group_name_H-M   'P 1'
#
loop_
_entity.id
_entity.type
_entity.pdbx_description
1 polymer ?
#
loop_
_entity_poly.entity_id
_entity_poly.type
_entity_poly.pdbx_seq_one_letter_code
_entity_poly.pdbx_strand_id
1 'polypeptide(L)'
;MTFVCKCCNKEYPAGEAVTCFICKNTFSNNCANLNDKDTRVLRSKKNINWTCTACSTIDVAGQIAGLTSVIEQLQKQMSEFKVLLSSQSNQPICNNESFTIDDVLSEIDARNAKEKNIIIFNMNESESAAGDLNLVDDIFKHLDVKVDTGKIGIFRLGKIDLKIKFDLSR
;
A
#
# COMPACT_ATOMS: atom_id res chain seq x y z
N MET A 1 -29.25 -24.66 43.66
CA MET A 1 -29.06 -23.90 42.42
C MET A 1 -29.83 -24.58 41.31
N THR A 2 -30.63 -23.82 40.57
CA THR A 2 -31.40 -24.26 39.40
C THR A 2 -30.78 -23.69 38.12
N PHE A 3 -31.09 -24.27 36.97
CA PHE A 3 -30.70 -23.75 35.66
C PHE A 3 -31.88 -23.80 34.69
N VAL A 4 -31.85 -22.93 33.67
CA VAL A 4 -32.85 -22.92 32.60
C VAL A 4 -32.34 -23.75 31.43
N CYS A 5 -33.11 -24.76 31.03
CA CYS A 5 -32.77 -25.61 29.90
C CYS A 5 -32.93 -24.85 28.58
N LYS A 6 -31.89 -24.81 27.73
CA LYS A 6 -31.93 -24.14 26.43
C LYS A 6 -32.92 -24.74 25.43
N CYS A 7 -33.24 -26.03 25.55
CA CYS A 7 -34.13 -26.73 24.62
C CYS A 7 -35.61 -26.46 24.91
N CYS A 8 -36.03 -26.47 26.17
CA CYS A 8 -37.43 -26.35 26.56
C CYS A 8 -37.76 -25.13 27.43
N ASN A 9 -36.77 -24.29 27.75
CA ASN A 9 -36.87 -23.09 28.59
C ASN A 9 -37.49 -23.32 29.98
N LYS A 10 -37.44 -24.55 30.51
CA LYS A 10 -37.89 -24.88 31.86
C LYS A 10 -36.74 -24.88 32.85
N GLU A 11 -37.04 -24.62 34.12
CA GLU A 11 -36.08 -24.71 35.22
C GLU A 11 -35.90 -26.15 35.71
N TYR A 12 -34.65 -26.53 35.92
CA TYR A 12 -34.26 -27.85 36.42
C TYR A 12 -33.23 -27.74 37.54
N PRO A 13 -33.14 -28.75 38.44
CA PRO A 13 -32.07 -28.81 39.42
C PRO A 13 -30.72 -29.00 38.74
N ALA A 14 -29.65 -28.34 39.20
CA ALA A 14 -28.28 -28.51 38.67
C ALA A 14 -27.80 -29.99 38.67
N GLY A 15 -28.46 -30.83 39.47
CA GLY A 15 -28.34 -32.28 39.51
C GLY A 15 -28.69 -33.01 38.20
N GLU A 16 -29.38 -32.38 37.25
CA GLU A 16 -29.89 -33.01 36.02
C GLU A 16 -29.43 -32.28 34.76
N ALA A 17 -28.35 -31.51 34.88
CA ALA A 17 -27.84 -30.64 33.83
C ALA A 17 -26.62 -31.24 33.10
N VAL A 18 -26.55 -31.00 31.79
CA VAL A 18 -25.33 -31.15 30.98
C VAL A 18 -25.09 -29.86 30.19
N THR A 19 -23.82 -29.45 30.09
CA THR A 19 -23.44 -28.25 29.33
C THR A 19 -22.74 -28.65 28.05
N CYS A 20 -23.19 -28.10 26.91
CA CYS A 20 -22.54 -28.34 25.62
C CYS A 20 -21.13 -27.73 25.60
N PHE A 21 -20.14 -28.51 25.18
CA PHE A 21 -18.75 -28.07 25.10
C PHE A 21 -18.54 -26.89 24.13
N ILE A 22 -19.29 -26.86 23.02
CA ILE A 22 -19.14 -25.87 21.96
C ILE A 22 -19.92 -24.58 22.30
N CYS A 23 -21.25 -24.65 22.36
CA CYS A 23 -22.08 -23.45 22.53
C CYS A 23 -22.29 -23.00 23.98
N LYS A 24 -21.75 -23.73 24.96
CA LYS A 24 -21.84 -23.46 26.41
C LYS A 24 -23.25 -23.38 27.00
N ASN A 25 -24.28 -23.70 26.21
CA ASN A 25 -25.66 -23.79 26.68
C ASN A 25 -25.87 -25.05 27.54
N THR A 26 -26.77 -24.95 28.52
CA THR A 26 -27.13 -26.04 29.43
C THR A 26 -28.44 -26.70 29.05
N PHE A 27 -28.49 -28.02 29.13
CA PHE A 27 -29.61 -28.87 28.74
C PHE A 27 -29.97 -29.79 29.91
N SER A 28 -31.25 -30.12 30.06
CA SER A 28 -31.65 -31.20 30.96
C SER A 28 -31.26 -32.55 30.37
N ASN A 29 -31.00 -33.54 31.23
CA ASN A 29 -30.80 -34.95 30.85
C ASN A 29 -31.81 -35.42 29.78
N ASN A 30 -33.10 -35.14 29.99
CA ASN A 30 -34.19 -35.51 29.09
C ASN A 30 -34.10 -34.80 27.73
N CYS A 31 -33.85 -33.48 27.71
CA CYS A 31 -33.68 -32.75 26.45
C CYS A 31 -32.38 -33.09 25.72
N ALA A 32 -31.39 -33.63 26.43
CA ALA A 32 -30.13 -34.12 25.87
C ALA A 32 -30.19 -35.60 25.44
N ASN A 33 -31.33 -36.29 25.64
CA ASN A 33 -31.47 -37.74 25.46
C ASN A 33 -30.40 -38.55 26.24
N LEU A 34 -30.05 -38.09 27.44
CA LEU A 34 -29.12 -38.75 28.34
C LEU A 34 -29.88 -39.32 29.53
N ASN A 35 -29.49 -40.51 29.97
CA ASN A 35 -29.98 -41.03 31.25
C ASN A 35 -29.18 -40.42 32.43
N ASP A 36 -29.65 -40.65 33.66
CA ASP A 36 -29.00 -40.09 34.86
C ASP A 36 -27.58 -40.62 35.08
N LYS A 37 -27.30 -41.86 34.66
CA LYS A 37 -25.96 -42.46 34.77
C LYS A 37 -24.99 -41.73 33.85
N ASP A 38 -25.36 -41.47 32.61
CA ASP A 38 -24.56 -40.76 31.61
C ASP A 38 -24.30 -39.32 32.06
N THR A 39 -25.34 -38.64 32.54
CA THR A 39 -25.24 -37.27 33.08
C THR A 39 -24.32 -37.21 34.30
N ARG A 40 -24.28 -38.27 35.13
CA ARG A 40 -23.37 -38.37 36.27
C ARG A 40 -21.92 -38.64 35.83
N VAL A 41 -21.71 -39.46 34.80
CA VAL A 41 -20.38 -39.74 34.23
C VAL A 41 -19.78 -38.49 33.60
N LEU A 42 -20.57 -37.74 32.82
CA LEU A 42 -20.13 -36.49 32.17
C LEU A 42 -19.71 -35.41 33.17
N ARG A 43 -20.32 -35.38 34.36
CA ARG A 43 -19.94 -34.44 35.42
C ARG A 43 -18.74 -34.90 36.25
N SER A 44 -18.58 -36.20 36.43
CA SER A 44 -17.48 -36.76 37.25
C SER A 44 -16.17 -36.87 36.47
N LYS A 45 -16.21 -37.08 35.15
CA LYS A 45 -15.02 -37.21 34.31
C LYS A 45 -14.75 -35.91 33.53
N LYS A 46 -13.66 -35.23 33.88
CA LYS A 46 -13.20 -34.00 33.19
C LYS A 46 -12.77 -34.19 31.73
N ASN A 47 -12.55 -35.43 31.28
CA ASN A 47 -12.01 -35.73 29.95
C ASN A 47 -13.08 -36.06 28.91
N ILE A 48 -14.36 -35.97 29.26
CA ILE A 48 -15.45 -36.30 28.33
C ILE A 48 -16.23 -35.02 28.04
N ASN A 49 -16.17 -34.59 26.77
CA ASN A 49 -16.91 -33.45 26.28
C ASN A 49 -18.19 -33.92 25.60
N TRP A 50 -19.34 -33.42 26.05
CA TRP A 50 -20.62 -33.63 25.38
C TRP A 50 -20.95 -32.43 24.49
N THR A 51 -21.48 -32.70 23.30
CA THR A 51 -21.93 -31.69 22.35
C THR A 51 -23.41 -31.90 22.06
N CYS A 52 -24.18 -30.80 22.00
CA CYS A 52 -25.60 -30.88 21.63
C CYS A 52 -25.74 -31.19 20.14
N THR A 53 -26.92 -31.67 19.75
CA THR A 53 -27.24 -32.06 18.36
C THR A 53 -27.01 -30.94 17.34
N ALA A 54 -27.30 -29.68 17.71
CA ALA A 54 -27.04 -28.53 16.84
C ALA A 54 -25.53 -28.25 16.64
N CYS A 55 -24.69 -28.64 17.60
CA CYS A 55 -23.25 -28.48 17.52
C CYS A 55 -22.54 -29.73 16.98
N SER A 56 -23.16 -30.91 17.05
CA SER A 56 -22.59 -32.14 16.51
C SER A 56 -22.57 -32.17 14.98
N THR A 57 -23.42 -31.37 14.34
CA THR A 57 -23.45 -31.20 12.86
C THR A 57 -22.42 -30.19 12.35
N ILE A 58 -21.74 -29.46 13.25
CA ILE A 58 -20.68 -28.54 12.87
C ILE A 58 -19.42 -29.39 12.69
N ASP A 59 -19.00 -29.60 11.43
CA ASP A 59 -17.71 -30.22 11.11
C ASP A 59 -16.57 -29.25 11.45
N VAL A 60 -16.27 -29.16 12.75
CA VAL A 60 -15.19 -28.33 13.30
C VAL A 60 -13.83 -28.77 12.71
N ALA A 61 -13.67 -30.05 12.38
CA ALA A 61 -12.43 -30.57 11.79
C ALA A 61 -12.24 -30.08 10.34
N GLY A 62 -13.29 -30.13 9.52
CA GLY A 62 -13.27 -29.61 8.16
C GLY A 62 -13.06 -28.10 8.08
N GLN A 63 -13.67 -27.33 8.99
CA GLN A 63 -13.47 -25.87 9.05
C GLN A 63 -12.04 -25.49 9.47
N ILE A 64 -11.44 -26.21 10.42
CA ILE A 64 -10.04 -26.00 10.83
C ILE A 64 -9.08 -26.37 9.71
N ALA A 65 -9.33 -27.45 8.97
CA ALA A 65 -8.52 -27.84 7.82
C ALA A 65 -8.55 -26.77 6.71
N GLY A 66 -9.74 -26.21 6.43
CA GLY A 66 -9.90 -25.11 5.48
C GLY A 66 -9.15 -23.84 5.90
N LEU A 67 -9.24 -23.46 7.17
CA LEU A 67 -8.52 -22.28 7.69
C LEU A 67 -7.00 -22.48 7.66
N THR A 68 -6.51 -23.68 7.98
CA THR A 68 -5.08 -24.01 7.91
C THR A 68 -4.55 -23.86 6.49
N SER A 69 -5.29 -24.34 5.49
CA SER A 69 -4.92 -24.22 4.08
C SER A 69 -4.84 -22.75 3.63
N VAL A 70 -5.77 -21.89 4.07
CA VAL A 70 -5.73 -20.46 3.76
C VAL A 70 -4.51 -19.78 4.39
N ILE A 71 -4.17 -20.14 5.63
CA ILE A 71 -2.99 -19.61 6.32
C ILE A 71 -1.71 -19.98 5.58
N GLU A 72 -1.56 -21.24 5.17
CA GLU A 72 -0.41 -21.71 4.39
C GLU A 72 -0.28 -20.95 3.05
N GLN A 73 -1.41 -20.71 2.38
CA GLN A 73 -1.42 -19.98 1.12
C GLN A 73 -1.00 -18.51 1.29
N LEU A 74 -1.48 -17.84 2.35
CA LEU A 74 -1.07 -16.48 2.67
C LEU A 74 0.42 -16.38 3.05
N GLN A 75 0.93 -17.34 3.82
CA GLN A 75 2.35 -17.41 4.17
C GLN A 75 3.24 -17.57 2.93
N LYS A 76 2.80 -18.40 1.96
CA LYS A 76 3.49 -18.56 0.68
C LYS A 76 3.49 -17.25 -0.13
N GLN A 77 2.36 -16.55 -0.20
CA GLN A 77 2.30 -15.26 -0.89
C GLN A 77 3.20 -14.19 -0.24
N MET A 78 3.28 -14.16 1.10
CA MET A 78 4.19 -13.25 1.80
C MET A 78 5.66 -13.56 1.52
N SER A 79 6.05 -14.83 1.47
CA SER A 79 7.43 -15.21 1.19
C SER A 79 7.82 -14.88 -0.25
N GLU A 80 6.94 -15.13 -1.22
CA GLU A 80 7.12 -14.74 -2.61
C GLU A 80 7.26 -13.21 -2.75
N PHE A 81 6.39 -12.44 -2.09
CA PHE A 81 6.46 -10.98 -2.10
C PHE A 81 7.76 -10.45 -1.48
N LYS A 82 8.24 -11.06 -0.40
CA LYS A 82 9.51 -10.71 0.24
C LYS A 82 10.71 -10.99 -0.67
N VAL A 83 10.67 -12.09 -1.44
CA VAL A 83 11.69 -12.42 -2.44
C VAL A 83 11.69 -11.39 -3.57
N LEU A 84 10.52 -10.96 -4.06
CA LEU A 84 10.41 -9.92 -5.10
C LEU A 84 10.97 -8.57 -4.64
N LEU A 85 10.71 -8.16 -3.39
CA LEU A 85 11.30 -6.94 -2.82
C LEU A 85 12.83 -7.04 -2.72
N SER A 86 13.34 -8.22 -2.33
CA SER A 86 14.77 -8.46 -2.18
C SER A 86 15.50 -8.57 -3.53
N SER A 87 14.81 -9.02 -4.58
CA SER A 87 15.38 -9.08 -5.94
C SER A 87 15.38 -7.71 -6.62
N GLN A 88 14.44 -6.82 -6.27
CA GLN A 88 14.52 -5.40 -6.65
C GLN A 88 15.70 -4.68 -5.98
N SER A 89 16.04 -5.00 -4.73
CA SER A 89 17.14 -4.34 -4.02
C SER A 89 18.54 -4.84 -4.41
N ASN A 90 18.65 -6.03 -5.01
CA ASN A 90 19.92 -6.70 -5.32
C ASN A 90 20.27 -6.73 -6.82
N GLN A 91 19.57 -5.97 -7.67
CA GLN A 91 20.08 -5.69 -9.01
C GLN A 91 21.41 -4.93 -8.88
N PRO A 92 22.45 -5.28 -9.66
CA PRO A 92 23.72 -4.57 -9.63
C PRO A 92 23.44 -3.10 -9.92
N ILE A 93 23.76 -2.27 -8.93
CA ILE A 93 23.66 -0.81 -8.96
C ILE A 93 24.60 -0.32 -10.06
N CYS A 94 24.13 -0.26 -11.31
CA CYS A 94 24.64 0.70 -12.27
C CYS A 94 24.15 2.06 -11.80
N ASN A 95 24.96 2.74 -10.98
CA ASN A 95 24.84 4.15 -10.62
C ASN A 95 23.41 4.58 -10.21
N ASN A 96 22.95 4.13 -9.04
CA ASN A 96 21.75 4.68 -8.42
C ASN A 96 22.05 6.09 -7.87
N GLU A 97 22.05 7.09 -8.76
CA GLU A 97 21.41 8.35 -8.37
C GLU A 97 19.94 7.99 -8.15
N SER A 98 19.50 7.97 -6.89
CA SER A 98 18.09 7.73 -6.58
C SER A 98 17.30 8.89 -7.18
N PHE A 99 16.73 8.71 -8.38
CA PHE A 99 15.80 9.66 -8.94
C PHE A 99 14.58 9.71 -8.04
N THR A 100 14.50 10.78 -7.24
CA THR A 100 13.31 11.06 -6.45
C THR A 100 12.24 11.66 -7.36
N ILE A 101 10.97 11.57 -6.94
CA ILE A 101 9.89 12.27 -7.63
C ILE A 101 10.15 13.78 -7.63
N ASP A 102 10.78 14.29 -6.56
CA ASP A 102 11.16 15.70 -6.46
C ASP A 102 12.20 16.10 -7.52
N ASP A 103 13.14 15.21 -7.85
CA ASP A 103 14.10 15.45 -8.95
C ASP A 103 13.36 15.57 -10.28
N VAL A 104 12.39 14.69 -10.54
CA VAL A 104 11.57 14.73 -11.77
C VAL A 104 10.74 16.02 -11.84
N LEU A 105 10.12 16.44 -10.74
CA LEU A 105 9.36 17.69 -10.69
C LEU A 105 10.26 18.90 -10.91
N SER A 106 11.44 18.93 -10.28
CA SER A 106 12.41 20.02 -10.46
C SER A 106 12.92 20.12 -11.91
N GLU A 107 13.08 18.99 -12.58
CA GLU A 107 13.52 18.89 -13.96
C GLU A 107 12.44 19.41 -14.92
N ILE A 108 11.18 19.04 -14.67
CA ILE A 108 10.02 19.54 -15.43
C ILE A 108 9.89 21.05 -15.27
N ASP A 109 10.01 21.58 -14.05
CA ASP A 109 9.96 23.02 -13.81
C ASP A 109 11.10 23.75 -14.52
N ALA A 110 12.31 23.18 -14.49
CA ALA A 110 13.47 23.73 -15.19
C ALA A 110 13.30 23.70 -16.72
N ARG A 111 12.64 22.68 -17.28
CA ARG A 111 12.28 22.61 -18.70
C ARG A 111 11.24 23.65 -19.07
N ASN A 112 10.17 23.76 -18.29
CA ASN A 112 9.09 24.72 -18.52
C ASN A 112 9.61 26.16 -18.47
N ALA A 113 10.51 26.48 -17.53
CA ALA A 113 11.14 27.80 -17.44
C ALA A 113 12.02 28.14 -18.65
N LYS A 114 12.55 27.13 -19.35
CA LYS A 114 13.45 27.29 -20.52
C LYS A 114 12.78 26.95 -21.85
N GLU A 115 11.50 26.59 -21.85
CA GLU A 115 10.77 26.07 -23.03
C GLU A 115 10.80 27.07 -24.20
N LYS A 116 10.83 28.37 -23.90
CA LYS A 116 10.82 29.45 -24.89
C LYS A 116 12.21 29.99 -25.23
N ASN A 117 13.27 29.39 -24.68
CA ASN A 117 14.63 29.82 -24.96
C ASN A 117 15.09 29.29 -26.31
N ILE A 118 15.73 30.15 -27.10
CA ILE A 118 16.31 29.80 -28.40
C ILE A 118 17.83 29.76 -28.24
N ILE A 119 18.46 28.68 -28.71
CA ILE A 119 19.92 28.56 -28.75
C ILE A 119 20.36 28.75 -30.19
N ILE A 120 21.19 29.78 -30.42
CA ILE A 120 21.77 30.09 -31.73
C ILE A 120 23.22 29.62 -31.72
N PHE A 121 23.55 28.67 -32.59
CA PHE A 121 24.90 28.15 -32.75
C PHE A 121 25.67 28.89 -33.85
N ASN A 122 27.00 28.86 -33.75
CA ASN A 122 27.90 29.38 -34.78
C ASN A 122 27.68 30.87 -35.14
N MET A 123 27.26 31.67 -34.15
CA MET A 123 27.17 33.12 -34.30
C MET A 123 28.54 33.74 -34.08
N ASN A 124 28.92 34.69 -34.93
CA ASN A 124 30.15 35.46 -34.72
C ASN A 124 29.97 36.32 -33.46
N GLU A 125 30.88 36.18 -32.50
CA GLU A 125 30.84 36.99 -31.28
C GLU A 125 31.08 38.47 -31.61
N SER A 126 30.25 39.36 -31.07
CA SER A 126 30.54 40.79 -31.07
C SER A 126 31.51 41.15 -29.93
N GLU A 127 32.08 42.35 -29.93
CA GLU A 127 32.85 42.85 -28.79
C GLU A 127 31.96 43.28 -27.61
N SER A 128 30.66 43.47 -27.83
CA SER A 128 29.72 43.94 -26.81
C SER A 128 28.37 43.24 -26.85
N ALA A 129 27.65 43.23 -25.73
CA ALA A 129 26.29 42.67 -25.65
C ALA A 129 25.29 43.41 -26.56
N ALA A 130 25.47 44.72 -26.76
CA ALA A 130 24.65 45.50 -27.69
C ALA A 130 24.86 45.07 -29.14
N GLY A 131 26.10 44.69 -29.49
CA GLY A 131 26.40 44.16 -30.81
C GLY A 131 25.79 42.76 -31.04
N ASP A 132 25.74 41.91 -30.02
CA ASP A 132 25.03 40.62 -30.12
C ASP A 132 23.54 40.80 -30.35
N LEU A 133 22.93 41.79 -29.68
CA LEU A 133 21.51 42.12 -29.87
C LEU A 133 21.21 42.53 -31.31
N ASN A 134 22.06 43.36 -31.90
CA ASN A 134 21.92 43.74 -33.31
C ASN A 134 22.04 42.54 -34.26
N LEU A 135 22.99 41.62 -34.00
CA LEU A 135 23.14 40.40 -34.81
C LEU A 135 21.90 39.51 -34.73
N VAL A 136 21.34 39.35 -33.53
CA VAL A 136 20.11 38.57 -33.31
C VAL A 136 18.90 39.24 -33.96
N ASP A 137 18.78 40.56 -33.87
CA ASP A 137 17.75 41.34 -34.56
C ASP A 137 17.82 41.15 -36.08
N ASP A 138 19.03 41.17 -36.64
CA ASP A 138 19.22 41.01 -38.09
C ASP A 138 18.89 39.58 -38.56
N ILE A 139 19.19 38.55 -37.74
CA ILE A 139 18.74 37.18 -37.98
C ILE A 139 17.22 37.11 -37.99
N PHE A 140 16.53 37.67 -37.00
CA PHE A 140 15.07 37.63 -36.94
C PHE A 140 14.41 38.41 -38.08
N LYS A 141 14.98 39.55 -38.48
CA LYS A 141 14.53 40.29 -39.67
C LYS A 141 14.69 39.46 -40.94
N HIS A 142 15.81 38.76 -41.10
CA HIS A 142 16.05 37.93 -42.28
C HIS A 142 15.07 36.75 -42.37
N LEU A 143 14.63 36.22 -41.23
CA LEU A 143 13.66 35.14 -41.13
C LEU A 143 12.19 35.62 -41.18
N ASP A 144 11.95 36.94 -41.30
CA ASP A 144 10.62 37.59 -41.22
C ASP A 144 9.83 37.22 -39.94
N VAL A 145 10.54 36.99 -38.83
CA VAL A 145 9.91 36.67 -37.54
C VAL A 145 9.74 37.97 -36.75
N LYS A 146 8.49 38.33 -36.45
CA LYS A 146 8.17 39.48 -35.60
C LYS A 146 8.37 39.12 -34.13
N VAL A 147 9.59 39.30 -33.64
CA VAL A 147 9.94 39.15 -32.23
C VAL A 147 10.22 40.52 -31.62
N ASP A 148 9.60 40.81 -30.47
CA ASP A 148 9.92 42.01 -29.68
C ASP A 148 11.20 41.76 -28.87
N THR A 149 12.35 42.04 -29.48
CA THR A 149 13.67 41.78 -28.89
C THR A 149 14.01 42.71 -27.72
N GLY A 150 13.25 43.80 -27.53
CA GLY A 150 13.38 44.68 -26.37
C GLY A 150 12.97 44.04 -25.03
N LYS A 151 12.29 42.89 -25.07
CA LYS A 151 11.87 42.11 -23.89
C LYS A 151 12.64 40.82 -23.68
N ILE A 152 13.65 40.55 -24.51
CA ILE A 152 14.39 39.29 -24.50
C ILE A 152 15.81 39.54 -23.99
N GLY A 153 16.26 38.71 -23.04
CA GLY A 153 17.64 38.68 -22.60
C GLY A 153 18.49 37.83 -23.53
N ILE A 154 19.60 38.37 -24.02
CA ILE A 154 20.57 37.64 -24.85
C ILE A 154 21.80 37.33 -23.99
N PHE A 155 22.18 36.05 -23.95
CA PHE A 155 23.27 35.55 -23.11
C PHE A 155 24.21 34.66 -23.92
N ARG A 156 25.53 34.89 -23.79
CA ARG A 156 26.55 33.99 -24.34
C ARG A 156 26.80 32.83 -23.39
N LEU A 157 26.70 31.61 -23.90
CA LEU A 157 27.05 30.40 -23.16
C LEU A 157 28.57 30.20 -23.23
N GLY A 158 29.28 30.29 -22.11
CA GLY A 158 30.74 30.00 -22.03
C GLY A 158 31.59 31.03 -21.26
N LYS A 159 31.13 32.28 -21.12
CA LYS A 159 31.66 33.27 -20.16
C LYS A 159 30.65 33.51 -19.05
N ILE A 160 30.37 32.49 -18.26
CA ILE A 160 29.44 32.59 -17.13
C ILE A 160 30.25 33.02 -15.91
N ASP A 161 30.32 34.34 -15.66
CA ASP A 161 30.50 34.81 -14.30
C ASP A 161 29.27 34.34 -13.51
N LEU A 162 29.49 33.41 -12.57
CA LEU A 162 28.49 32.69 -11.75
C LEU A 162 27.70 33.60 -10.76
N LYS A 163 27.35 34.82 -11.17
CA LYS A 163 26.54 35.77 -10.40
C LYS A 163 25.16 36.05 -11.00
N ILE A 164 24.75 35.34 -12.05
CA ILE A 164 23.37 35.43 -12.52
C ILE A 164 22.52 34.45 -11.71
N LYS A 165 22.01 34.91 -10.57
CA LYS A 165 20.80 34.33 -9.98
C LYS A 165 19.66 34.66 -10.95
N PHE A 166 19.07 33.64 -11.58
CA PHE A 166 17.77 33.79 -12.21
C PHE A 166 16.76 34.07 -11.11
N ASP A 167 16.48 35.35 -10.86
CA ASP A 167 15.38 35.75 -9.99
C ASP A 167 14.08 35.57 -10.79
N LEU A 168 13.52 34.36 -10.71
CA LEU A 168 12.25 33.97 -11.33
C LEU A 168 11.07 34.36 -10.42
N SER A 169 11.05 35.60 -9.94
CA SER A 169 9.92 36.16 -9.22
C SER A 169 9.22 37.23 -10.07
N ARG A 170 8.35 36.78 -10.98
CA ARG A 170 7.22 37.54 -11.52
C ARG A 170 6.06 36.63 -11.89
#